data_AF-A0A438NCD2-F1
#
_entry.id   AF-A0A438NCD2-F1
#
_cell.length_a   1.000
_cell.length_b   1.000
_cell.length_c   1.000
_cell.angle_alpha   90.00
_cell.angle_beta   90.00
_cell.angle_gamma   90.00
#
_symmetry.space_group_name_H-M   'P 1'
#
loop_
_entity.id
_entity.type
_entity.pdbx_description
1 polymer ?
#
loop_
_entity_poly.entity_id
_entity_poly.type
_entity_poly.pdbx_seq_one_letter_code
_entity_poly.pdbx_strand_id
1 'polypeptide(L)'
;MAEIIPLMEEESHDRDAVWAVANPTARSRLDRFKAYGIAMAPTLKRALPNYCRPEQISTPGNSQSAYLDALRGYAAFIVYVYHMYYIPAAVTWRRYPIISTLFGGPAMVSVFYVISGYALGYSLLLNMHRKDEARMLNGLASSTFRRYMRLYGSSVVGLFIALVIVRMHLYNGVYGVEVYQDSLWKQLGHWFADAFRFCNPFAKNITDIKGNEPLSSNYLPQMWTIPVEFRGSVFLFAFCTAVCKLTPRMRMWAMWLVIVLGHCWQAVYISEFISGLFIAQLSICRNPDRVTGSIITSTVDSEKPRRPQTRSSKVLHSLLFSASIILLGQIDEGQGYLLIFGGFPWKYINHLIPFWWESTAEYLFWLAWGSFGLVYALEFYPTLRRPLSWTVSRYLGDISFGLYAMHVCFGMGIRSLYLDPWRQKYLGESSLAYLFIAIIITFIVITAADYFTKLDRMVVRYSKQIQDQFFSKWN
;
A
#
# COMPACT_ATOMS: atom_id res chain seq x y z
N MET A 1 -33.08 -1.86 -27.66
CA MET A 1 -34.21 -2.49 -26.94
C MET A 1 -33.88 -2.42 -25.47
N ALA A 2 -34.73 -1.72 -24.73
CA ALA A 2 -34.54 -1.35 -23.34
C ALA A 2 -34.81 -2.53 -22.42
N GLU A 3 -33.89 -2.82 -21.52
CA GLU A 3 -34.11 -3.72 -20.38
C GLU A 3 -34.16 -2.86 -19.12
N ILE A 4 -35.34 -2.87 -18.51
CA ILE A 4 -35.77 -2.01 -17.41
C ILE A 4 -35.14 -2.55 -16.12
N ILE A 5 -34.28 -1.75 -15.49
CA ILE A 5 -33.77 -1.98 -14.14
C ILE A 5 -34.90 -1.66 -13.15
N PRO A 6 -35.23 -2.52 -12.17
CA PRO A 6 -36.24 -2.23 -11.17
C PRO A 6 -35.65 -1.24 -10.15
N LEU A 7 -35.77 0.05 -10.43
CA LEU A 7 -35.39 1.14 -9.52
C LEU A 7 -36.58 1.70 -8.70
N MET A 8 -37.74 1.04 -8.72
CA MET A 8 -38.97 1.59 -8.12
C MET A 8 -39.43 0.94 -6.80
N GLU A 9 -38.85 -0.18 -6.35
CA GLU A 9 -39.28 -0.79 -5.08
C GLU A 9 -38.54 -0.27 -3.84
N GLU A 10 -37.23 0.03 -3.91
CA GLU A 10 -36.48 0.56 -2.74
C GLU A 10 -36.85 2.01 -2.39
N GLU A 11 -37.24 2.83 -3.37
CA GLU A 11 -37.62 4.23 -3.14
C GLU A 11 -39.02 4.37 -2.51
N SER A 12 -39.89 3.38 -2.68
CA SER A 12 -41.24 3.39 -2.09
C SER A 12 -41.19 3.18 -0.57
N HIS A 13 -40.36 2.25 -0.11
CA HIS A 13 -40.17 1.98 1.31
C HIS A 13 -39.50 3.12 2.07
N ASP A 14 -38.56 3.85 1.43
CA ASP A 14 -37.89 4.99 2.05
C ASP A 14 -38.80 6.23 2.10
N ARG A 15 -39.67 6.44 1.09
CA ARG A 15 -40.69 7.49 1.12
C ARG A 15 -41.77 7.23 2.16
N ASP A 16 -42.23 5.98 2.31
CA ASP A 16 -43.22 5.62 3.33
C ASP A 16 -42.66 5.74 4.76
N ALA A 17 -41.37 5.44 4.95
CA ALA A 17 -40.68 5.65 6.23
C ALA A 17 -40.55 7.14 6.58
N VAL A 18 -40.28 8.00 5.59
CA VAL A 18 -40.17 9.46 5.76
C VAL A 18 -41.55 10.11 5.94
N TRP A 19 -42.60 9.63 5.25
CA TRP A 19 -43.98 10.10 5.45
C TRP A 19 -44.59 9.64 6.79
N ALA A 20 -44.19 8.48 7.30
CA ALA A 20 -44.65 7.96 8.60
C ALA A 20 -44.11 8.75 9.82
N VAL A 21 -43.09 9.60 9.64
CA VAL A 21 -42.57 10.50 10.68
C VAL A 21 -43.44 11.75 10.85
N ALA A 22 -44.31 12.07 9.89
CA ALA A 22 -45.05 13.34 9.83
C ALA A 22 -46.39 13.37 10.60
N ASN A 23 -46.87 12.26 11.20
CA ASN A 23 -48.13 12.22 11.96
C ASN A 23 -47.90 11.92 13.47
N PRO A 24 -47.88 12.94 14.36
CA PRO A 24 -47.38 12.79 15.73
C PRO A 24 -48.36 12.18 16.76
N THR A 25 -49.63 11.92 16.41
CA THR A 25 -50.69 11.82 17.42
C THR A 25 -51.12 10.40 17.85
N ALA A 26 -50.51 9.32 17.34
CA ALA A 26 -51.00 7.96 17.64
C ALA A 26 -49.95 6.87 17.94
N ARG A 27 -48.69 7.21 18.28
CA ARG A 27 -47.65 6.18 18.59
C ARG A 27 -47.05 6.31 19.99
N SER A 28 -46.95 5.16 20.67
CA SER A 28 -46.30 5.06 21.97
C SER A 28 -44.84 5.53 21.87
N ARG A 29 -44.24 6.00 22.98
CA ARG A 29 -42.82 6.40 23.01
C ARG A 29 -41.89 5.29 22.50
N LEU A 30 -42.27 4.03 22.73
CA LEU A 30 -41.54 2.85 22.29
C LEU A 30 -41.56 2.70 20.76
N ASP A 31 -42.69 2.98 20.10
CA ASP A 31 -42.82 2.86 18.65
C ASP A 31 -42.09 3.98 17.90
N ARG A 32 -42.03 5.18 18.49
CA ARG A 32 -41.17 6.26 18.00
C ARG A 32 -39.70 5.90 18.14
N PHE A 33 -39.27 5.38 19.28
CA PHE A 33 -37.90 4.93 19.48
C PHE A 33 -37.51 3.80 18.52
N LYS A 34 -38.40 2.84 18.28
CA LYS A 34 -38.22 1.78 17.27
C LYS A 34 -38.14 2.37 15.85
N ALA A 35 -39.00 3.31 15.49
CA ALA A 35 -38.97 3.95 14.18
C ALA A 35 -37.67 4.76 13.95
N TYR A 36 -37.21 5.52 14.96
CA TYR A 36 -35.90 6.18 14.93
C TYR A 36 -34.75 5.18 14.85
N GLY A 37 -34.81 4.08 15.60
CA GLY A 37 -33.82 3.00 15.55
C GLY A 37 -33.75 2.34 14.17
N ILE A 38 -34.89 2.07 13.54
CA ILE A 38 -34.99 1.50 12.19
C ILE A 38 -34.48 2.50 11.14
N ALA A 39 -34.81 3.79 11.26
CA ALA A 39 -34.33 4.83 10.34
C ALA A 39 -32.82 5.12 10.50
N MET A 40 -32.27 5.00 11.72
CA MET A 40 -30.83 5.16 11.97
C MET A 40 -30.03 3.88 11.70
N ALA A 41 -30.66 2.70 11.70
CA ALA A 41 -29.99 1.42 11.53
C ALA A 41 -29.16 1.33 10.24
N PRO A 42 -29.58 1.83 9.07
CA PRO A 42 -28.74 1.84 7.87
C PRO A 42 -27.50 2.74 8.00
N THR A 43 -27.65 3.91 8.63
CA THR A 43 -26.56 4.88 8.84
C THR A 43 -25.57 4.37 9.88
N LEU A 44 -26.05 3.84 10.99
CA LEU A 44 -25.24 3.18 12.02
C LEU A 44 -24.58 1.92 11.46
N LYS A 45 -25.34 1.11 10.69
CA LYS A 45 -24.81 -0.03 9.96
C LYS A 45 -23.64 0.48 9.16
N ARG A 46 -23.80 1.46 8.24
CA ARG A 46 -22.79 2.14 7.36
C ARG A 46 -21.60 2.79 8.09
N ALA A 47 -21.76 3.20 9.35
CA ALA A 47 -20.68 3.76 10.15
C ALA A 47 -19.69 2.68 10.62
N LEU A 48 -20.15 1.45 10.90
CA LEU A 48 -19.28 0.34 11.34
C LEU A 48 -18.02 0.11 10.47
N PRO A 49 -16.95 -0.45 11.06
CA PRO A 49 -15.78 -0.92 10.31
C PRO A 49 -16.13 -2.01 9.30
N ASN A 50 -15.37 -2.13 8.21
CA ASN A 50 -15.66 -3.12 7.18
C ASN A 50 -15.45 -4.56 7.68
N TYR A 51 -14.60 -4.79 8.69
CA TYR A 51 -14.49 -6.12 9.31
C TYR A 51 -15.79 -6.58 10.00
N CYS A 52 -16.67 -5.65 10.40
CA CYS A 52 -18.01 -5.96 10.90
C CYS A 52 -19.03 -6.16 9.76
N ARG A 53 -18.65 -5.91 8.50
CA ARG A 53 -19.46 -6.11 7.30
C ARG A 53 -18.70 -6.87 6.22
N PRO A 54 -18.61 -8.20 6.34
CA PRO A 54 -17.91 -9.05 5.38
C PRO A 54 -18.36 -8.85 3.92
N GLU A 55 -19.63 -8.46 3.71
CA GLU A 55 -20.22 -8.11 2.41
C GLU A 55 -19.49 -6.95 1.68
N GLN A 56 -18.83 -6.06 2.41
CA GLN A 56 -18.12 -4.90 1.84
C GLN A 56 -16.64 -5.15 1.56
N ILE A 57 -16.10 -6.27 2.05
CA ILE A 57 -14.74 -6.70 1.72
C ILE A 57 -14.75 -7.00 0.22
N SER A 58 -13.79 -6.42 -0.50
CA SER A 58 -13.66 -6.63 -1.95
C SER A 58 -13.84 -8.10 -2.27
N THR A 59 -14.81 -8.45 -3.13
CA THR A 59 -15.09 -9.84 -3.51
C THR A 59 -13.81 -10.51 -4.05
N PRO A 60 -13.72 -11.85 -4.12
CA PRO A 60 -12.62 -12.50 -4.84
C PRO A 60 -12.69 -12.03 -6.29
N GLY A 61 -12.02 -10.92 -6.59
CA GLY A 61 -12.09 -10.31 -7.88
C GLY A 61 -11.43 -11.24 -8.87
N ASN A 62 -12.10 -11.52 -9.98
CA ASN A 62 -11.46 -12.08 -11.17
C ASN A 62 -10.39 -11.12 -11.75
N SER A 63 -10.12 -9.97 -11.12
CA SER A 63 -9.00 -9.12 -11.48
C SER A 63 -7.69 -9.88 -11.21
N GLN A 64 -6.95 -10.15 -12.28
CA GLN A 64 -5.75 -10.98 -12.25
C GLN A 64 -4.62 -10.41 -11.35
N SER A 65 -4.77 -9.15 -10.91
CA SER A 65 -3.90 -8.42 -9.99
C SER A 65 -4.43 -8.32 -8.55
N ALA A 66 -5.57 -8.93 -8.18
CA ALA A 66 -6.12 -8.85 -6.81
C ALA A 66 -5.13 -9.31 -5.73
N TYR A 67 -4.26 -10.28 -6.07
CA TYR A 67 -3.21 -10.74 -5.17
C TYR A 67 -2.17 -9.66 -4.84
N LEU A 68 -1.95 -8.67 -5.72
CA LEU A 68 -1.03 -7.55 -5.48
C LEU A 68 -1.58 -6.60 -4.42
N ASP A 69 -2.90 -6.40 -4.39
CA ASP A 69 -3.53 -5.60 -3.33
C ASP A 69 -3.40 -6.31 -1.98
N ALA A 70 -3.65 -7.63 -1.94
CA ALA A 70 -3.41 -8.43 -0.73
C ALA A 70 -1.94 -8.41 -0.29
N LEU A 71 -0.99 -8.54 -1.23
CA LEU A 71 0.44 -8.45 -0.95
C LEU A 71 0.81 -7.06 -0.38
N ARG A 72 0.25 -5.99 -0.94
CA ARG A 72 0.40 -4.62 -0.40
C ARG A 72 -0.15 -4.53 1.03
N GLY A 73 -1.26 -5.19 1.33
CA GLY A 73 -1.81 -5.30 2.68
C GLY A 73 -0.86 -5.95 3.68
N TYR A 74 -0.29 -7.10 3.33
CA TYR A 74 0.72 -7.77 4.16
C TYR A 74 1.99 -6.93 4.34
N ALA A 75 2.46 -6.29 3.27
CA ALA A 75 3.61 -5.38 3.34
C ALA A 75 3.34 -4.21 4.30
N ALA A 76 2.15 -3.59 4.24
CA ALA A 76 1.76 -2.52 5.18
C ALA A 76 1.67 -3.02 6.63
N PHE A 77 1.20 -4.25 6.85
CA PHE A 77 1.16 -4.86 8.17
C PHE A 77 2.57 -5.14 8.72
N ILE A 78 3.49 -5.61 7.88
CA ILE A 78 4.89 -5.81 8.28
C ILE A 78 5.58 -4.47 8.59
N VAL A 79 5.29 -3.40 7.83
CA VAL A 79 5.75 -2.04 8.17
C VAL A 79 5.22 -1.60 9.54
N TYR A 80 3.96 -1.86 9.83
CA TYR A 80 3.37 -1.62 11.16
C TYR A 80 4.14 -2.40 12.25
N VAL A 81 4.36 -3.70 12.06
CA VAL A 81 5.09 -4.56 13.01
C VAL A 81 6.52 -4.05 13.22
N TYR A 82 7.21 -3.62 12.15
CA TYR A 82 8.53 -3.00 12.24
C TYR A 82 8.48 -1.76 13.14
N HIS A 83 7.61 -0.79 12.86
CA HIS A 83 7.56 0.45 13.65
C HIS A 83 7.15 0.22 15.11
N MET A 84 6.27 -0.76 15.39
CA MET A 84 5.91 -1.06 16.77
C MET A 84 7.01 -1.80 17.52
N TYR A 85 7.62 -2.81 16.90
CA TYR A 85 8.37 -3.82 17.63
C TYR A 85 9.83 -3.95 17.19
N TYR A 86 10.35 -3.02 16.41
CA TYR A 86 11.77 -2.99 16.10
C TYR A 86 12.59 -2.81 17.38
N ILE A 87 13.60 -3.66 17.54
CA ILE A 87 14.55 -3.60 18.66
C ILE A 87 15.91 -3.31 18.04
N PRO A 88 16.37 -2.04 18.07
CA PRO A 88 17.68 -1.67 17.54
C PRO A 88 18.78 -2.52 18.16
N ALA A 89 19.76 -2.92 17.35
CA ALA A 89 21.00 -3.59 17.78
C ALA A 89 20.88 -4.93 18.57
N ALA A 90 19.68 -5.48 18.77
CA ALA A 90 19.49 -6.74 19.49
C ALA A 90 19.58 -7.95 18.55
N VAL A 91 20.54 -8.86 18.82
CA VAL A 91 20.65 -10.16 18.15
C VAL A 91 19.59 -11.09 18.72
N THR A 92 18.43 -11.15 18.07
CA THR A 92 17.27 -11.95 18.51
C THR A 92 16.88 -12.98 17.45
N TRP A 93 15.98 -13.90 17.82
CA TRP A 93 15.38 -14.87 16.90
C TRP A 93 14.68 -14.22 15.69
N ARG A 94 14.36 -12.93 15.76
CA ARG A 94 13.75 -12.16 14.68
C ARG A 94 14.68 -11.93 13.51
N ARG A 95 15.99 -12.12 13.68
CA ARG A 95 17.00 -11.87 12.65
C ARG A 95 17.35 -13.10 11.81
N TYR A 96 16.77 -14.26 12.14
CA TYR A 96 17.00 -15.46 11.34
C TYR A 96 16.40 -15.31 9.94
N PRO A 97 17.00 -15.96 8.93
CA PRO A 97 16.50 -15.92 7.57
C PRO A 97 15.02 -16.30 7.52
N ILE A 98 14.27 -15.68 6.60
CA ILE A 98 12.81 -15.79 6.46
C ILE A 98 12.04 -15.05 7.56
N ILE A 99 12.43 -15.22 8.83
CA ILE A 99 11.76 -14.56 9.96
C ILE A 99 12.04 -13.05 9.92
N SER A 100 13.26 -12.64 9.60
CA SER A 100 13.65 -11.23 9.50
C SER A 100 12.81 -10.43 8.53
N THR A 101 12.30 -11.06 7.48
CA THR A 101 11.38 -10.46 6.51
C THR A 101 10.08 -9.99 7.15
N LEU A 102 9.58 -10.68 8.18
CA LEU A 102 8.38 -10.29 8.93
C LEU A 102 8.58 -9.05 9.81
N PHE A 103 9.83 -8.61 9.96
CA PHE A 103 10.23 -7.41 10.68
C PHE A 103 11.00 -6.44 9.78
N GLY A 104 11.02 -6.65 8.46
CA GLY A 104 11.79 -5.85 7.51
C GLY A 104 10.99 -4.67 6.97
N GLY A 105 10.86 -3.57 7.72
CA GLY A 105 10.15 -2.37 7.27
C GLY A 105 10.64 -1.85 5.90
N PRO A 106 11.95 -1.57 5.72
CA PRO A 106 12.50 -1.13 4.44
C PRO A 106 12.29 -2.13 3.30
N ALA A 107 12.34 -3.44 3.59
CA ALA A 107 12.09 -4.48 2.60
C ALA A 107 10.66 -4.42 2.03
N MET A 108 9.68 -4.06 2.86
CA MET A 108 8.30 -3.90 2.41
C MET A 108 8.11 -2.62 1.58
N VAL A 109 8.93 -1.59 1.79
CA VAL A 109 8.95 -0.39 0.95
C VAL A 109 9.42 -0.75 -0.46
N SER A 110 10.48 -1.55 -0.60
CA SER A 110 10.91 -2.12 -1.89
C SER A 110 9.79 -2.91 -2.59
N VAL A 111 9.04 -3.72 -1.83
CA VAL A 111 7.87 -4.44 -2.36
C VAL A 111 6.78 -3.47 -2.84
N PHE A 112 6.53 -2.37 -2.13
CA PHE A 112 5.59 -1.34 -2.60
C PHE A 112 6.02 -0.73 -3.93
N TYR A 113 7.29 -0.39 -4.10
CA TYR A 113 7.79 0.20 -5.36
C TYR A 113 7.62 -0.75 -6.55
N VAL A 114 7.91 -2.05 -6.40
CA VAL A 114 7.66 -3.05 -7.45
C VAL A 114 6.17 -3.21 -7.74
N ILE A 115 5.32 -3.27 -6.71
CA ILE A 115 3.85 -3.34 -6.89
C ILE A 115 3.33 -2.11 -7.63
N SER A 116 3.82 -0.92 -7.29
CA SER A 116 3.43 0.34 -7.92
C SER A 116 3.86 0.41 -9.38
N GLY A 117 5.08 -0.04 -9.68
CA GLY A 117 5.57 -0.22 -11.04
C GLY A 117 4.66 -1.10 -11.90
N TYR A 118 4.27 -2.26 -11.36
CA TYR A 118 3.34 -3.17 -12.01
C TYR A 118 1.97 -2.51 -12.21
N ALA A 119 1.37 -1.99 -11.14
CA ALA A 119 -0.02 -1.50 -11.15
C ALA A 119 -0.21 -0.28 -12.04
N LEU A 120 0.70 0.70 -12.00
CA LEU A 120 0.66 1.89 -12.84
C LEU A 120 0.96 1.56 -14.31
N GLY A 121 1.91 0.66 -14.54
CA GLY A 121 2.36 0.28 -15.88
C GLY A 121 1.39 -0.61 -16.64
N TYR A 122 0.64 -1.47 -15.95
CA TYR A 122 -0.14 -2.55 -16.57
C TYR A 122 -1.13 -2.04 -17.63
N SER A 123 -1.98 -1.07 -17.28
CA SER A 123 -2.98 -0.54 -18.22
C SER A 123 -2.34 0.20 -19.39
N LEU A 124 -1.22 0.90 -19.16
CA LEU A 124 -0.47 1.59 -20.22
C LEU A 124 0.12 0.57 -21.20
N LEU A 125 0.80 -0.46 -20.69
CA LEU A 125 1.35 -1.56 -21.49
C LEU A 125 0.26 -2.29 -22.28
N LEU A 126 -0.91 -2.50 -21.68
CA LEU A 126 -2.04 -3.15 -22.34
C LEU A 126 -2.50 -2.36 -23.57
N ASN A 127 -2.66 -1.03 -23.44
CA ASN A 127 -2.98 -0.15 -24.56
C ASN A 127 -1.87 -0.14 -25.62
N MET A 128 -0.61 -0.20 -25.20
CA MET A 128 0.52 -0.32 -26.12
C MET A 128 0.54 -1.65 -26.89
N HIS A 129 0.04 -2.76 -26.34
CA HIS A 129 -0.11 -4.02 -27.07
C HIS A 129 -1.30 -4.00 -28.03
N ARG A 130 -2.37 -3.28 -27.66
CA ARG A 130 -3.52 -3.03 -28.53
C ARG A 130 -3.20 -2.06 -29.68
N LYS A 131 -2.06 -1.37 -29.61
CA LYS A 131 -1.68 -0.28 -30.52
C LYS A 131 -2.74 0.84 -30.54
N ASP A 132 -3.39 1.06 -29.39
CA ASP A 132 -4.44 2.06 -29.22
C ASP A 132 -3.82 3.35 -28.67
N GLU A 133 -3.46 4.25 -29.58
CA GLU A 133 -2.72 5.48 -29.27
C GLU A 133 -3.56 6.46 -28.44
N ALA A 134 -4.83 6.61 -28.81
CA ALA A 134 -5.76 7.49 -28.11
C ALA A 134 -5.97 7.04 -26.65
N ARG A 135 -6.23 5.74 -26.42
CA ARG A 135 -6.37 5.23 -25.05
C ARG A 135 -5.06 5.23 -24.29
N MET A 136 -3.92 5.05 -24.94
CA MET A 136 -2.61 5.19 -24.31
C MET A 136 -2.40 6.62 -23.80
N LEU A 137 -2.58 7.62 -24.66
CA LEU A 137 -2.40 9.02 -24.30
C LEU A 137 -3.37 9.46 -23.20
N ASN A 138 -4.65 9.11 -23.35
CA ASN A 138 -5.66 9.38 -22.33
C ASN A 138 -5.32 8.72 -21.01
N GLY A 139 -4.88 7.46 -21.03
CA GLY A 139 -4.43 6.72 -19.85
C GLY A 139 -3.23 7.36 -19.17
N LEU A 140 -2.26 7.84 -19.95
CA LEU A 140 -1.06 8.52 -19.46
C LEU A 140 -1.41 9.86 -18.81
N ALA A 141 -2.14 10.74 -19.50
CA ALA A 141 -2.55 12.05 -18.98
C ALA A 141 -3.36 11.91 -17.69
N SER A 142 -4.34 11.01 -17.70
CA SER A 142 -5.21 10.64 -16.57
C SER A 142 -4.41 10.12 -15.36
N SER A 143 -3.41 9.28 -15.60
CA SER A 143 -2.57 8.72 -14.53
C SER A 143 -1.64 9.77 -13.94
N THR A 144 -0.96 10.56 -14.78
CA THR A 144 -0.04 11.62 -14.36
C THR A 144 -0.76 12.71 -13.57
N PHE A 145 -1.87 13.24 -14.08
CA PHE A 145 -2.61 14.33 -13.45
C PHE A 145 -3.12 13.98 -12.05
N ARG A 146 -3.75 12.81 -11.91
CA ARG A 146 -4.30 12.39 -10.61
C ARG A 146 -3.25 11.94 -9.60
N ARG A 147 -2.03 11.60 -10.04
CA ARG A 147 -1.03 10.97 -9.16
C ARG A 147 -0.65 11.87 -8.00
N TYR A 148 -0.40 13.16 -8.26
CA TYR A 148 -0.03 14.12 -7.21
C TYR A 148 -1.16 14.28 -6.20
N MET A 149 -2.39 14.54 -6.66
CA MET A 149 -3.56 14.72 -5.80
C MET A 149 -3.87 13.48 -4.96
N ARG A 150 -3.75 12.28 -5.55
CA ARG A 150 -4.00 11.04 -4.82
C ARG A 150 -2.97 10.79 -3.73
N LEU A 151 -1.68 10.90 -4.06
CA LEU A 151 -0.62 10.62 -3.10
C LEU A 151 -0.57 11.67 -2.00
N TYR A 152 -0.32 12.94 -2.38
CA TYR A 152 -0.18 14.01 -1.41
C TYR A 152 -1.49 14.38 -0.74
N GLY A 153 -2.63 14.34 -1.46
CA GLY A 153 -3.93 14.66 -0.87
C GLY A 153 -4.30 13.70 0.24
N SER A 154 -4.16 12.39 0.02
CA SER A 154 -4.45 11.40 1.07
C SER A 154 -3.43 11.49 2.21
N SER A 155 -2.15 11.76 1.93
CA SER A 155 -1.16 12.01 2.98
C SER A 155 -1.50 13.25 3.82
N VAL A 156 -1.92 14.36 3.22
CA VAL A 156 -2.32 15.59 3.94
C VAL A 156 -3.53 15.34 4.83
N VAL A 157 -4.50 14.53 4.39
CA VAL A 157 -5.59 14.08 5.28
C VAL A 157 -5.04 13.30 6.47
N GLY A 158 -4.05 12.43 6.26
CA GLY A 158 -3.36 11.72 7.34
C GLY A 158 -2.63 12.66 8.29
N LEU A 159 -1.91 13.65 7.77
CA LEU A 159 -1.26 14.69 8.56
C LEU A 159 -2.26 15.51 9.37
N PHE A 160 -3.41 15.83 8.80
CA PHE A 160 -4.47 16.56 9.51
C PHE A 160 -5.05 15.73 10.66
N ILE A 161 -5.26 14.41 10.45
CA ILE A 161 -5.66 13.51 11.54
C ILE A 161 -4.58 13.49 12.63
N ALA A 162 -3.29 13.38 12.26
CA ALA A 162 -2.21 13.44 13.22
C ALA A 162 -2.21 14.74 14.03
N LEU A 163 -2.45 15.90 13.39
CA LEU A 163 -2.66 17.18 14.08
C LEU A 163 -3.78 17.10 15.13
N VAL A 164 -4.93 16.53 14.80
CA VAL A 164 -6.04 16.37 15.76
C VAL A 164 -5.63 15.49 16.93
N ILE A 165 -4.98 14.36 16.67
CA ILE A 165 -4.49 13.43 17.71
C ILE A 165 -3.44 14.11 18.61
N VAL A 166 -2.58 14.96 18.05
CA VAL A 166 -1.63 15.79 18.83
C VAL A 166 -2.36 16.75 19.77
N ARG A 167 -3.40 17.43 19.28
CA ARG A 167 -4.22 18.33 20.10
C ARG A 167 -5.03 17.62 21.17
N MET A 168 -5.30 16.32 20.99
CA MET A 168 -5.92 15.47 22.01
C MET A 168 -4.91 14.89 23.01
N HIS A 169 -3.62 15.24 22.90
CA HIS A 169 -2.52 14.67 23.69
C HIS A 169 -2.34 13.15 23.53
N LEU A 170 -2.89 12.57 22.46
CA LEU A 170 -2.79 11.13 22.18
C LEU A 170 -1.53 10.75 21.39
N TYR A 171 -0.80 11.77 20.91
CA TYR A 171 0.43 11.64 20.15
C TYR A 171 1.26 12.92 20.31
N ASN A 172 2.58 12.84 20.44
CA ASN A 172 3.44 14.04 20.49
C ASN A 172 4.67 13.90 19.59
N GLY A 173 4.53 13.23 18.44
CA GLY A 173 5.66 12.95 17.56
C GLY A 173 6.40 11.66 17.94
N VAL A 174 7.41 11.30 17.16
CA VAL A 174 8.24 10.10 17.34
C VAL A 174 9.69 10.43 16.99
N TYR A 175 10.62 9.50 17.30
CA TYR A 175 12.04 9.63 16.96
C TYR A 175 12.72 10.89 17.51
N GLY A 176 12.28 11.35 18.69
CA GLY A 176 12.84 12.55 19.34
C GLY A 176 12.35 13.88 18.77
N VAL A 177 11.42 13.87 17.81
CA VAL A 177 10.79 15.08 17.27
C VAL A 177 9.47 15.29 17.98
N GLU A 178 9.39 16.33 18.82
CA GLU A 178 8.13 16.76 19.43
C GLU A 178 7.39 17.74 18.52
N VAL A 179 6.09 17.55 18.37
CA VAL A 179 5.27 18.35 17.45
C VAL A 179 4.21 19.21 18.13
N TYR A 180 3.94 18.98 19.42
CA TYR A 180 2.96 19.77 20.17
C TYR A 180 3.39 21.23 20.30
N GLN A 181 2.41 22.14 20.21
CA GLN A 181 2.57 23.57 20.38
C GLN A 181 1.54 24.09 21.38
N ASP A 182 1.90 25.07 22.21
CA ASP A 182 1.05 25.54 23.32
C ASP A 182 -0.31 26.09 22.86
N SER A 183 -0.32 26.82 21.74
CA SER A 183 -1.50 27.48 21.19
C SER A 183 -2.00 26.74 19.95
N LEU A 184 -3.33 26.68 19.77
CA LEU A 184 -3.95 26.12 18.58
C LEU A 184 -3.47 26.82 17.30
N TRP A 185 -3.32 28.14 17.32
CA TRP A 185 -2.83 28.89 16.16
C TRP A 185 -1.37 28.59 15.82
N LYS A 186 -0.53 28.44 16.85
CA LYS A 186 0.85 27.99 16.67
C LYS A 186 0.89 26.56 16.11
N GLN A 187 0.03 25.68 16.59
CA GLN A 187 -0.09 24.32 16.08
C GLN A 187 -0.50 24.29 14.61
N LEU A 188 -1.54 25.05 14.24
CA LEU A 188 -2.02 25.14 12.86
C LEU A 188 -0.95 25.72 11.93
N GLY A 189 -0.23 26.76 12.36
CA GLY A 189 0.90 27.32 11.61
C GLY A 189 2.03 26.32 11.42
N HIS A 190 2.43 25.61 12.49
CA HIS A 190 3.47 24.57 12.43
C HIS A 190 3.06 23.42 11.51
N TRP A 191 1.81 22.95 11.62
CA TRP A 191 1.26 21.92 10.74
C TRP A 191 1.24 22.36 9.28
N PHE A 192 0.77 23.58 9.00
CA PHE A 192 0.71 24.10 7.64
C PHE A 192 2.10 24.21 7.01
N ALA A 193 3.08 24.74 7.75
CA ALA A 193 4.46 24.84 7.29
C ALA A 193 5.06 23.46 6.99
N ASP A 194 4.84 22.48 7.87
CA ASP A 194 5.30 21.10 7.66
C ASP A 194 4.62 20.43 6.45
N ALA A 195 3.30 20.55 6.33
CA ALA A 195 2.54 20.01 5.20
C ALA A 195 2.96 20.65 3.88
N PHE A 196 3.15 21.98 3.85
CA PHE A 196 3.61 22.72 2.67
C PHE A 196 5.00 22.27 2.23
N ARG A 197 5.95 22.14 3.18
CA ARG A 197 7.29 21.61 2.93
C ARG A 197 7.24 20.18 2.40
N PHE A 198 6.46 19.31 3.05
CA PHE A 198 6.29 17.91 2.67
C PHE A 198 5.74 17.75 1.25
N CYS A 199 4.81 18.63 0.85
CA CYS A 199 4.21 18.62 -0.47
C CYS A 199 5.12 19.12 -1.62
N ASN A 200 6.37 19.49 -1.36
CA ASN A 200 7.30 19.95 -2.39
C ASN A 200 7.90 18.77 -3.20
N PRO A 201 7.48 18.54 -4.47
CA PRO A 201 8.00 17.44 -5.28
C PRO A 201 9.42 17.71 -5.83
N PHE A 202 9.92 18.94 -5.68
CA PHE A 202 11.23 19.38 -6.17
C PHE A 202 12.28 19.45 -5.06
N ALA A 203 11.98 18.94 -3.86
CA ALA A 203 12.96 18.92 -2.79
C ALA A 203 14.19 18.08 -3.18
N LYS A 204 15.37 18.56 -2.76
CA LYS A 204 16.65 17.91 -3.07
C LYS A 204 16.79 16.54 -2.38
N ASN A 205 16.25 16.41 -1.18
CA ASN A 205 16.33 15.25 -0.30
C ASN A 205 15.19 14.22 -0.49
N ILE A 206 14.65 14.07 -1.71
CA ILE A 206 13.74 12.95 -2.00
C ILE A 206 14.60 11.74 -2.34
N THR A 207 14.79 10.84 -1.38
CA THR A 207 15.66 9.68 -1.49
C THR A 207 15.24 8.59 -0.50
N ASP A 208 15.59 7.35 -0.82
CA ASP A 208 15.48 6.16 0.02
C ASP A 208 16.82 5.78 0.67
N ILE A 209 17.91 6.49 0.37
CA ILE A 209 19.23 6.24 0.95
C ILE A 209 19.30 6.79 2.38
N LYS A 210 19.85 6.00 3.31
CA LYS A 210 20.02 6.42 4.72
C LYS A 210 21.00 7.60 4.82
N GLY A 211 20.84 8.44 5.85
CA GLY A 211 21.77 9.55 6.12
C GLY A 211 21.56 10.81 5.27
N ASN A 212 20.71 10.77 4.22
CA ASN A 212 20.41 11.93 3.38
C ASN A 212 19.16 12.72 3.83
N GLU A 213 18.75 12.57 5.09
CA GLU A 213 17.58 13.23 5.72
C GLU A 213 16.37 13.31 4.78
N PRO A 214 15.73 12.17 4.47
CA PRO A 214 14.71 12.12 3.43
C PRO A 214 13.56 13.08 3.73
N LEU A 215 13.00 13.67 2.68
CA LEU A 215 11.84 14.57 2.78
C LEU A 215 10.66 13.83 3.43
N SER A 216 10.49 14.01 4.73
CA SER A 216 9.44 13.42 5.56
C SER A 216 8.54 14.50 6.14
N SER A 217 7.51 14.15 6.92
CA SER A 217 6.73 15.09 7.73
C SER A 217 7.05 14.87 9.21
N ASN A 218 7.13 15.95 9.99
CA ASN A 218 7.34 15.85 11.44
C ASN A 218 6.16 15.15 12.15
N TYR A 219 4.95 15.25 11.59
CA TYR A 219 3.75 14.62 12.15
C TYR A 219 3.63 13.14 11.77
N LEU A 220 4.13 12.73 10.61
CA LEU A 220 4.12 11.33 10.16
C LEU A 220 5.43 11.03 9.40
N PRO A 221 6.53 10.69 10.10
CA PRO A 221 7.85 10.54 9.49
C PRO A 221 7.91 9.46 8.42
N GLN A 222 7.16 8.38 8.59
CA GLN A 222 7.07 7.28 7.62
C GLN A 222 6.61 7.76 6.24
N MET A 223 5.89 8.89 6.14
CA MET A 223 5.41 9.44 4.85
C MET A 223 6.53 9.86 3.89
N TRP A 224 7.80 9.78 4.28
CA TRP A 224 8.95 10.01 3.39
C TRP A 224 8.92 9.19 2.09
N THR A 225 8.26 8.03 2.11
CA THR A 225 8.09 7.20 0.91
C THR A 225 7.22 7.86 -0.15
N ILE A 226 6.32 8.78 0.22
CA ILE A 226 5.33 9.36 -0.70
C ILE A 226 5.98 10.27 -1.76
N PRO A 227 6.91 11.18 -1.40
CA PRO A 227 7.72 11.88 -2.40
C PRO A 227 8.51 10.96 -3.33
N VAL A 228 9.11 9.89 -2.80
CA VAL A 228 9.88 8.91 -3.60
C VAL A 228 8.95 8.15 -4.57
N GLU A 229 7.81 7.70 -4.07
CA GLU A 229 6.74 7.05 -4.81
C GLU A 229 6.21 7.94 -5.94
N PHE A 230 6.02 9.24 -5.68
CA PHE A 230 5.63 10.22 -6.70
C PHE A 230 6.70 10.36 -7.78
N ARG A 231 7.97 10.54 -7.39
CA ARG A 231 9.11 10.64 -8.32
C ARG A 231 9.26 9.40 -9.20
N GLY A 232 9.20 8.21 -8.61
CA GLY A 232 9.25 6.94 -9.34
C GLY A 232 8.08 6.78 -10.33
N SER A 233 6.89 7.26 -9.96
CA SER A 233 5.72 7.24 -10.84
C SER A 233 5.89 8.16 -12.05
N VAL A 234 6.35 9.39 -11.83
CA VAL A 234 6.59 10.35 -12.92
C VAL A 234 7.65 9.83 -13.88
N PHE A 235 8.73 9.25 -13.35
CA PHE A 235 9.73 8.57 -14.17
C PHE A 235 9.12 7.44 -14.99
N LEU A 236 8.31 6.56 -14.38
CA LEU A 236 7.64 5.46 -15.07
C LEU A 236 6.74 5.94 -16.21
N PHE A 237 5.99 7.04 -16.01
CA PHE A 237 5.15 7.62 -17.05
C PHE A 237 5.97 8.20 -18.21
N ALA A 238 7.05 8.93 -17.90
CA ALA A 238 7.97 9.42 -18.92
C ALA A 238 8.63 8.26 -19.70
N PHE A 239 9.08 7.23 -19.00
CA PHE A 239 9.64 6.03 -19.61
C PHE A 239 8.63 5.32 -20.51
N CYS A 240 7.38 5.13 -20.05
CA CYS A 240 6.30 4.55 -20.85
C CYS A 240 6.05 5.35 -22.14
N THR A 241 6.14 6.68 -22.07
CA THR A 241 6.04 7.56 -23.24
C THR A 241 7.18 7.29 -24.23
N ALA A 242 8.42 7.21 -23.75
CA ALA A 242 9.59 6.94 -24.59
C ALA A 242 9.53 5.56 -25.28
N VAL A 243 8.99 4.54 -24.60
CA VAL A 243 9.00 3.16 -25.12
C VAL A 243 7.70 2.72 -25.80
N CYS A 244 6.68 3.58 -25.87
CA CYS A 244 5.33 3.18 -26.30
C CYS A 244 5.28 2.62 -27.73
N LYS A 245 6.15 3.10 -28.63
CA LYS A 245 6.24 2.64 -30.03
C LYS A 245 7.25 1.49 -30.24
N LEU A 246 8.05 1.14 -29.23
CA LEU A 246 8.98 0.02 -29.32
C LEU A 246 8.25 -1.32 -29.37
N THR A 247 8.87 -2.34 -29.99
CA THR A 247 8.36 -3.71 -29.91
C THR A 247 8.44 -4.25 -28.48
N PRO A 248 7.60 -5.22 -28.06
CA PRO A 248 7.64 -5.77 -26.70
C PRO A 248 9.02 -6.27 -26.27
N ARG A 249 9.80 -6.85 -27.19
CA ARG A 249 11.18 -7.28 -26.94
C ARG A 249 12.09 -6.09 -26.63
N MET A 250 12.04 -5.04 -27.45
CA MET A 250 12.84 -3.83 -27.23
C MET A 250 12.44 -3.08 -25.95
N ARG A 251 11.15 -3.07 -25.60
CA ARG A 251 10.68 -2.55 -24.31
C ARG A 251 11.32 -3.30 -23.14
N MET A 252 11.34 -4.64 -23.17
CA MET A 252 11.97 -5.43 -22.12
C MET A 252 13.49 -5.19 -22.02
N TRP A 253 14.19 -5.05 -23.15
CA TRP A 253 15.61 -4.67 -23.14
C TRP A 253 15.84 -3.29 -22.52
N ALA A 254 15.02 -2.29 -22.89
CA ALA A 254 15.09 -0.97 -22.29
C ALA A 254 14.79 -1.00 -20.78
N MET A 255 13.83 -1.82 -20.34
CA MET A 255 13.54 -2.01 -18.91
C MET A 255 14.76 -2.59 -18.18
N TRP A 256 15.40 -3.63 -18.72
CA TRP A 256 16.61 -4.20 -18.12
C TRP A 256 17.78 -3.23 -18.08
N LEU A 257 17.97 -2.43 -19.14
CA LEU A 257 18.97 -1.37 -19.15
C LEU A 257 18.74 -0.40 -17.99
N VAL A 258 17.50 0.07 -17.77
CA VAL A 258 17.19 0.97 -16.65
C VAL A 258 17.34 0.29 -15.29
N ILE A 259 16.95 -0.98 -15.15
CA ILE A 259 17.14 -1.74 -13.90
C ILE A 259 18.62 -1.84 -13.56
N VAL A 260 19.48 -2.17 -14.52
CA VAL A 260 20.92 -2.30 -14.29
C VAL A 260 21.54 -0.93 -13.99
N LEU A 261 21.26 0.09 -14.81
CA LEU A 261 21.81 1.44 -14.60
C LEU A 261 21.31 2.07 -13.29
N GLY A 262 20.06 1.83 -12.90
CA GLY A 262 19.52 2.29 -11.62
C GLY A 262 20.24 1.67 -10.43
N HIS A 263 20.67 0.41 -10.51
CA HIS A 263 21.57 -0.17 -9.50
C HIS A 263 22.98 0.42 -9.57
N CYS A 264 23.55 0.64 -10.76
CA CYS A 264 24.86 1.27 -10.90
C CYS A 264 24.90 2.68 -10.30
N TRP A 265 23.83 3.45 -10.48
CA TRP A 265 23.68 4.82 -9.97
C TRP A 265 23.02 4.90 -8.59
N GLN A 266 22.73 3.76 -7.96
CA GLN A 266 22.06 3.69 -6.65
C GLN A 266 20.68 4.40 -6.61
N ALA A 267 20.04 4.58 -7.77
CA ALA A 267 18.65 4.99 -7.91
C ALA A 267 17.72 3.77 -7.82
N VAL A 268 17.81 3.05 -6.70
CA VAL A 268 17.24 1.71 -6.53
C VAL A 268 15.71 1.68 -6.69
N TYR A 269 15.01 2.67 -6.12
CA TYR A 269 13.57 2.82 -6.31
C TYR A 269 13.16 2.88 -7.79
N ILE A 270 13.96 3.50 -8.68
CA ILE A 270 13.67 3.50 -10.13
C ILE A 270 13.76 2.08 -10.70
N SER A 271 14.79 1.33 -10.32
CA SER A 271 14.95 -0.07 -10.71
C SER A 271 13.75 -0.92 -10.26
N GLU A 272 13.23 -0.69 -9.06
CA GLU A 272 12.08 -1.43 -8.52
C GLU A 272 10.78 -1.11 -9.25
N PHE A 273 10.51 0.18 -9.54
CA PHE A 273 9.37 0.58 -10.39
C PHE A 273 9.45 -0.06 -11.78
N ILE A 274 10.61 -0.05 -12.42
CA ILE A 274 10.78 -0.64 -13.76
C ILE A 274 10.77 -2.17 -13.69
N SER A 275 11.21 -2.77 -12.60
CA SER A 275 11.08 -4.20 -12.33
C SER A 275 9.60 -4.64 -12.29
N GLY A 276 8.74 -3.86 -11.61
CA GLY A 276 7.30 -4.07 -11.63
C GLY A 276 6.70 -3.97 -13.04
N LEU A 277 7.11 -2.95 -13.80
CA LEU A 277 6.71 -2.76 -15.19
C LEU A 277 7.14 -3.93 -16.09
N PHE A 278 8.34 -4.46 -15.89
CA PHE A 278 8.86 -5.63 -16.60
C PHE A 278 8.03 -6.88 -16.30
N ILE A 279 7.69 -7.13 -15.04
CA ILE A 279 6.83 -8.27 -14.66
C ILE A 279 5.47 -8.14 -15.35
N ALA A 280 4.86 -6.95 -15.37
CA ALA A 280 3.60 -6.69 -16.07
C ALA A 280 3.72 -6.96 -17.59
N GLN A 281 4.79 -6.46 -18.24
CA GLN A 281 5.07 -6.68 -19.67
C GLN A 281 5.22 -8.16 -19.99
N LEU A 282 6.02 -8.90 -19.22
CA LEU A 282 6.21 -10.34 -19.40
C LEU A 282 4.91 -11.11 -19.18
N SER A 283 4.11 -10.67 -18.22
CA SER A 283 2.84 -11.28 -17.90
C SER A 283 1.81 -11.12 -19.02
N ILE A 284 1.75 -9.95 -19.67
CA ILE A 284 0.93 -9.73 -20.87
C ILE A 284 1.43 -10.63 -22.02
N CYS A 285 2.74 -10.69 -22.27
CA CYS A 285 3.30 -11.53 -23.33
C CYS A 285 3.02 -13.03 -23.14
N ARG A 286 3.04 -13.53 -21.90
CA ARG A 286 2.78 -14.94 -21.57
C ARG A 286 1.30 -15.29 -21.59
N ASN A 287 0.41 -14.30 -21.57
CA ASN A 287 -1.04 -14.50 -21.55
C ASN A 287 -1.70 -13.58 -22.60
N PRO A 288 -1.57 -13.90 -23.91
CA PRO A 288 -2.10 -13.05 -24.99
C PRO A 288 -3.59 -12.79 -24.90
N ASP A 289 -4.37 -13.72 -24.32
CA ASP A 289 -5.81 -13.58 -24.08
C ASP A 289 -6.16 -12.31 -23.30
N ARG A 290 -5.24 -11.76 -22.51
CA ARG A 290 -5.43 -10.51 -21.76
C ARG A 290 -5.59 -9.29 -22.67
N VAL A 291 -4.97 -9.31 -23.84
CA VAL A 291 -5.08 -8.22 -24.82
C VAL A 291 -6.49 -8.20 -25.41
N THR A 292 -7.02 -9.38 -25.73
CA THR A 292 -8.33 -9.61 -26.38
C THR A 292 -9.51 -9.54 -25.41
N GLY A 293 -9.37 -10.08 -24.19
CA GLY A 293 -10.45 -10.27 -23.21
C GLY A 293 -11.04 -8.99 -22.58
N SER A 294 -10.52 -7.81 -22.91
CA SER A 294 -11.15 -6.53 -22.50
C SER A 294 -12.10 -5.96 -23.56
N ILE A 295 -12.14 -6.56 -24.77
CA ILE A 295 -13.01 -6.12 -25.86
C ILE A 295 -14.35 -6.86 -25.82
N ILE A 296 -14.42 -8.01 -25.14
CA ILE A 296 -15.63 -8.84 -25.04
C ILE A 296 -15.99 -8.95 -23.56
N THR A 297 -16.86 -8.06 -23.08
CA THR A 297 -17.56 -8.31 -21.83
C THR A 297 -18.75 -9.22 -22.16
N SER A 298 -18.93 -10.25 -21.34
CA SER A 298 -20.16 -11.04 -21.16
C SER A 298 -20.74 -11.77 -22.38
N THR A 299 -20.26 -12.98 -22.63
CA THR A 299 -21.13 -14.16 -22.89
C THR A 299 -20.32 -15.44 -22.68
N VAL A 300 -20.75 -16.25 -21.71
CA VAL A 300 -20.37 -17.64 -21.42
C VAL A 300 -18.95 -17.86 -20.87
N ASP A 301 -18.92 -18.15 -19.56
CA ASP A 301 -17.80 -18.73 -18.83
C ASP A 301 -17.31 -20.00 -19.51
N SER A 302 -16.15 -19.92 -20.14
CA SER A 302 -15.28 -21.06 -20.34
C SER A 302 -13.91 -20.66 -19.84
N GLU A 303 -13.61 -21.00 -18.59
CA GLU A 303 -12.25 -21.07 -18.10
C GLU A 303 -11.48 -22.03 -19.00
N LYS A 304 -10.79 -21.49 -20.01
CA LYS A 304 -9.85 -22.31 -20.79
C LYS A 304 -8.80 -22.84 -19.80
N PRO A 305 -8.56 -24.16 -19.76
CA PRO A 305 -7.63 -24.75 -18.81
C PRO A 305 -6.24 -24.15 -19.03
N ARG A 306 -5.72 -23.46 -18.01
CA ARG A 306 -4.34 -22.97 -18.01
C ARG A 306 -3.41 -24.17 -18.23
N ARG A 307 -2.48 -24.03 -19.18
CA ARG A 307 -1.50 -25.09 -19.46
C ARG A 307 -0.83 -25.53 -18.15
N PRO A 308 -0.84 -26.82 -17.81
CA PRO A 308 -0.27 -27.30 -16.55
C PRO A 308 1.23 -26.99 -16.53
N GLN A 309 1.68 -26.35 -15.46
CA GLN A 309 3.10 -26.04 -15.29
C GLN A 309 3.92 -27.31 -15.07
N THR A 310 5.09 -27.37 -15.71
CA THR A 310 6.05 -28.47 -15.52
C THR A 310 6.53 -28.52 -14.05
N ARG A 311 6.91 -29.71 -13.57
CA ARG A 311 7.44 -29.88 -12.21
C ARG A 311 8.68 -29.00 -11.96
N SER A 312 9.59 -28.92 -12.94
CA SER A 312 10.78 -28.06 -12.88
C SER A 312 10.42 -26.58 -12.73
N SER A 313 9.39 -26.11 -13.44
CA SER A 313 8.90 -24.73 -13.29
C SER A 313 8.38 -24.47 -11.88
N LYS A 314 7.60 -25.40 -11.30
CA LYS A 314 7.08 -25.25 -9.93
C LYS A 314 8.21 -25.19 -8.89
N VAL A 315 9.19 -26.08 -9.01
CA VAL A 315 10.37 -26.10 -8.13
C VAL A 315 11.14 -24.78 -8.26
N LEU A 316 11.42 -24.33 -9.48
CA LEU A 316 12.15 -23.09 -9.73
C LEU A 316 11.45 -21.87 -9.11
N HIS A 317 10.14 -21.69 -9.33
CA HIS A 317 9.42 -20.56 -8.75
C HIS A 317 9.33 -20.65 -7.23
N SER A 318 9.29 -21.85 -6.66
CA SER A 318 9.32 -22.04 -5.20
C SER A 318 10.69 -21.67 -4.61
N LEU A 319 11.78 -22.07 -5.29
CA LEU A 319 13.14 -21.69 -4.89
C LEU A 319 13.35 -20.19 -5.02
N LEU A 320 12.89 -19.57 -6.11
CA LEU A 320 12.93 -18.13 -6.31
C LEU A 320 12.13 -17.39 -5.21
N PHE A 321 10.95 -17.88 -4.86
CA PHE A 321 10.16 -17.32 -3.76
C PHE A 321 10.92 -17.38 -2.44
N SER A 322 11.47 -18.54 -2.07
CA SER A 322 12.23 -18.70 -0.82
C SER A 322 13.48 -17.84 -0.80
N ALA A 323 14.25 -17.79 -1.90
CA ALA A 323 15.42 -16.92 -2.03
C ALA A 323 15.04 -15.44 -1.90
N SER A 324 13.94 -15.03 -2.54
CA SER A 324 13.44 -13.65 -2.46
C SER A 324 13.04 -13.25 -1.04
N ILE A 325 12.33 -14.15 -0.34
CA ILE A 325 11.98 -13.93 1.06
C ILE A 325 13.24 -13.82 1.92
N ILE A 326 14.24 -14.67 1.70
CA ILE A 326 15.53 -14.53 2.37
C ILE A 326 16.07 -13.13 2.09
N LEU A 327 16.33 -12.74 0.83
CA LEU A 327 16.94 -11.45 0.47
C LEU A 327 16.22 -10.23 1.08
N LEU A 328 14.89 -10.24 1.12
CA LEU A 328 14.09 -9.21 1.78
C LEU A 328 14.31 -9.14 3.30
N GLY A 329 14.81 -10.21 3.90
CA GLY A 329 15.18 -10.28 5.30
C GLY A 329 16.58 -9.75 5.63
N GLN A 330 17.26 -9.05 4.70
CA GLN A 330 18.55 -8.42 4.97
C GLN A 330 18.45 -7.51 6.19
N ILE A 331 19.39 -7.67 7.12
CA ILE A 331 19.44 -6.92 8.38
C ILE A 331 20.24 -5.64 8.15
N ASP A 332 19.83 -4.55 8.81
CA ASP A 332 20.56 -3.29 8.84
C ASP A 332 22.04 -3.46 9.27
N GLU A 333 22.85 -2.51 8.80
CA GLU A 333 24.31 -2.40 8.94
C GLU A 333 24.90 -2.95 10.25
N GLY A 334 26.01 -3.70 10.10
CA GLY A 334 26.92 -4.05 11.20
C GLY A 334 26.58 -5.31 12.00
N GLN A 335 25.41 -5.92 11.83
CA GLN A 335 25.01 -7.10 12.63
C GLN A 335 24.61 -8.31 11.78
N GLY A 336 25.53 -8.73 10.92
CA GLY A 336 25.42 -9.97 10.14
C GLY A 336 25.69 -11.25 10.95
N TYR A 337 25.92 -11.17 12.26
CA TYR A 337 26.23 -12.33 13.10
C TYR A 337 25.01 -12.76 13.92
N LEU A 338 24.51 -13.96 13.63
CA LEU A 338 23.43 -14.65 14.33
C LEU A 338 24.01 -15.64 15.35
N LEU A 339 23.27 -15.87 16.44
CA LEU A 339 23.69 -16.76 17.52
C LEU A 339 24.00 -18.19 17.07
N ILE A 340 23.15 -18.78 16.21
CA ILE A 340 23.33 -20.17 15.74
C ILE A 340 24.00 -20.20 14.36
N PHE A 341 23.62 -19.29 13.45
CA PHE A 341 24.03 -19.34 12.05
C PHE A 341 25.30 -18.51 11.75
N GLY A 342 25.89 -17.89 12.76
CA GLY A 342 27.04 -17.01 12.60
C GLY A 342 26.78 -15.96 11.53
N GLY A 343 27.68 -15.83 10.56
CA GLY A 343 27.57 -14.86 9.46
C GLY A 343 26.48 -15.16 8.41
N PHE A 344 25.85 -16.33 8.44
CA PHE A 344 25.00 -16.77 7.33
C PHE A 344 23.57 -16.19 7.39
N PRO A 345 22.97 -15.79 6.25
CA PRO A 345 23.55 -15.67 4.90
C PRO A 345 24.20 -14.30 4.65
N TRP A 346 23.85 -13.28 5.44
CA TRP A 346 24.12 -11.87 5.14
C TRP A 346 25.59 -11.53 4.96
N LYS A 347 26.47 -12.03 5.84
CA LYS A 347 27.91 -11.81 5.73
C LYS A 347 28.45 -12.24 4.37
N TYR A 348 27.96 -13.37 3.86
CA TYR A 348 28.46 -13.96 2.62
C TYR A 348 27.88 -13.28 1.40
N ILE A 349 26.56 -13.06 1.37
CA ILE A 349 25.94 -12.45 0.20
C ILE A 349 26.28 -10.96 0.07
N ASN A 350 26.53 -10.25 1.18
CA ASN A 350 26.89 -8.83 1.12
C ASN A 350 28.27 -8.61 0.47
N HIS A 351 29.13 -9.64 0.40
CA HIS A 351 30.37 -9.57 -0.41
C HIS A 351 30.12 -9.47 -1.92
N LEU A 352 28.90 -9.77 -2.40
CA LEU A 352 28.52 -9.60 -3.79
C LEU A 352 27.97 -8.19 -4.08
N ILE A 353 27.78 -7.35 -3.05
CA ILE A 353 27.45 -5.94 -3.25
C ILE A 353 28.68 -5.28 -3.89
N PRO A 354 28.52 -4.53 -4.99
CA PRO A 354 29.67 -3.94 -5.66
C PRO A 354 30.38 -2.90 -4.78
N PHE A 355 31.72 -2.90 -4.83
CA PHE A 355 32.57 -2.08 -3.95
C PHE A 355 32.37 -0.56 -4.06
N TRP A 356 31.70 -0.08 -5.11
CA TRP A 356 31.41 1.35 -5.34
C TRP A 356 30.07 1.80 -4.76
N TRP A 357 29.28 0.90 -4.18
CA TRP A 357 28.06 1.26 -3.48
C TRP A 357 28.39 2.06 -2.22
N GLU A 358 27.62 3.11 -1.97
CA GLU A 358 27.74 3.87 -0.73
C GLU A 358 27.25 3.00 0.43
N SER A 359 27.96 3.04 1.56
CA SER A 359 27.61 2.24 2.74
C SER A 359 26.17 2.48 3.20
N THR A 360 25.70 3.73 3.07
CA THR A 360 24.34 4.17 3.39
C THR A 360 23.26 3.60 2.46
N ALA A 361 23.63 3.04 1.30
CA ALA A 361 22.74 2.48 0.29
C ALA A 361 22.86 0.95 0.18
N GLU A 362 23.91 0.31 0.70
CA GLU A 362 24.14 -1.15 0.61
C GLU A 362 22.94 -1.98 1.08
N TYR A 363 22.22 -1.49 2.08
CA TYR A 363 21.05 -2.17 2.63
C TYR A 363 19.89 -2.29 1.61
N LEU A 364 19.83 -1.44 0.58
CA LEU A 364 18.81 -1.48 -0.46
C LEU A 364 19.10 -2.51 -1.55
N PHE A 365 20.37 -2.91 -1.72
CA PHE A 365 20.82 -3.72 -2.85
C PHE A 365 20.03 -5.03 -2.97
N TRP A 366 19.97 -5.83 -1.90
CA TRP A 366 19.25 -7.11 -1.94
C TRP A 366 17.74 -6.96 -1.79
N LEU A 367 17.27 -5.86 -1.19
CA LEU A 367 15.83 -5.60 -1.05
C LEU A 367 15.18 -5.39 -2.43
N ALA A 368 15.87 -4.74 -3.37
CA ALA A 368 15.42 -4.59 -4.74
C ALA A 368 15.30 -5.92 -5.48
N TRP A 369 16.33 -6.77 -5.41
CA TRP A 369 16.30 -8.09 -6.03
C TRP A 369 15.29 -9.03 -5.36
N GLY A 370 15.16 -8.96 -4.03
CA GLY A 370 14.20 -9.73 -3.26
C GLY A 370 12.77 -9.33 -3.56
N SER A 371 12.48 -8.04 -3.68
CA SER A 371 11.13 -7.55 -4.03
C SER A 371 10.76 -7.91 -5.47
N PHE A 372 11.68 -7.76 -6.42
CA PHE A 372 11.51 -8.21 -7.80
C PHE A 372 11.21 -9.71 -7.88
N GLY A 373 12.04 -10.53 -7.25
CA GLY A 373 11.91 -11.98 -7.25
C GLY A 373 10.62 -12.46 -6.58
N LEU A 374 10.19 -11.81 -5.48
CA LEU A 374 8.96 -12.12 -4.77
C LEU A 374 7.74 -11.91 -5.67
N VAL A 375 7.63 -10.71 -6.28
CA VAL A 375 6.49 -10.38 -7.14
C VAL A 375 6.53 -11.22 -8.42
N TYR A 376 7.70 -11.51 -8.98
CA TYR A 376 7.86 -12.41 -10.12
C TYR A 376 7.39 -13.84 -9.80
N ALA A 377 7.82 -14.40 -8.67
CA ALA A 377 7.46 -15.75 -8.26
C ALA A 377 5.95 -15.88 -8.03
N LEU A 378 5.34 -14.88 -7.38
CA LEU A 378 3.90 -14.80 -7.21
C LEU A 378 3.19 -14.67 -8.56
N GLU A 379 3.67 -13.80 -9.47
CA GLU A 379 3.03 -13.62 -10.79
C GLU A 379 3.06 -14.89 -11.64
N PHE A 380 4.11 -15.71 -11.55
CA PHE A 380 4.24 -16.87 -12.42
C PHE A 380 3.98 -18.21 -11.75
N TYR A 381 3.65 -18.25 -10.45
CA TYR A 381 3.25 -19.48 -9.78
C TYR A 381 1.96 -19.32 -8.94
N PRO A 382 0.78 -19.65 -9.53
CA PRO A 382 -0.52 -19.44 -8.89
C PRO A 382 -0.71 -20.12 -7.53
N THR A 383 -0.02 -21.24 -7.26
CA THR A 383 -0.12 -21.93 -5.97
C THR A 383 0.35 -21.04 -4.82
N LEU A 384 1.40 -20.24 -5.03
CA LEU A 384 1.90 -19.30 -4.01
C LEU A 384 0.93 -18.15 -3.74
N ARG A 385 0.00 -17.87 -4.66
CA ARG A 385 -1.01 -16.82 -4.49
C ARG A 385 -2.22 -17.27 -3.66
N ARG A 386 -2.40 -18.56 -3.39
CA ARG A 386 -3.61 -19.08 -2.71
C ARG A 386 -3.85 -18.43 -1.34
N PRO A 387 -2.83 -18.18 -0.48
CA PRO A 387 -3.06 -17.46 0.76
C PRO A 387 -3.50 -16.01 0.55
N LEU A 388 -3.04 -15.38 -0.54
CA LEU A 388 -3.38 -13.99 -0.87
C LEU A 388 -4.83 -13.82 -1.36
N SER A 389 -5.53 -14.91 -1.69
CA SER A 389 -6.96 -14.86 -2.06
C SER A 389 -7.91 -15.02 -0.86
N TRP A 390 -7.39 -15.29 0.34
CA TRP A 390 -8.22 -15.41 1.54
C TRP A 390 -8.91 -14.09 1.89
N THR A 391 -10.05 -14.17 2.59
CA THR A 391 -10.83 -12.99 2.99
C THR A 391 -10.02 -12.02 3.84
N VAL A 392 -9.21 -12.54 4.77
CA VAL A 392 -8.31 -11.71 5.60
C VAL A 392 -7.28 -10.98 4.73
N SER A 393 -6.70 -11.65 3.74
CA SER A 393 -5.73 -11.08 2.81
C SER A 393 -6.33 -9.97 1.96
N ARG A 394 -7.54 -10.18 1.44
CA ARG A 394 -8.30 -9.15 0.70
C ARG A 394 -8.61 -7.95 1.58
N TYR A 395 -9.04 -8.19 2.82
CA TYR A 395 -9.30 -7.14 3.80
C TYR A 395 -8.05 -6.31 4.09
N LEU A 396 -6.91 -6.96 4.35
CA LEU A 396 -5.64 -6.27 4.55
C LEU A 396 -5.25 -5.42 3.33
N GLY A 397 -5.52 -5.93 2.11
CA GLY A 397 -5.31 -5.16 0.89
C GLY A 397 -6.19 -3.91 0.82
N ASP A 398 -7.48 -4.03 1.16
CA ASP A 398 -8.44 -2.93 1.18
C ASP A 398 -8.03 -1.80 2.14
N ILE A 399 -7.40 -2.13 3.27
CA ILE A 399 -6.96 -1.16 4.28
C ILE A 399 -5.46 -0.81 4.22
N SER A 400 -4.74 -1.31 3.22
CA SER A 400 -3.26 -1.25 3.15
C SER A 400 -2.70 0.17 3.34
N PHE A 401 -3.23 1.15 2.61
CA PHE A 401 -2.77 2.54 2.75
C PHE A 401 -3.19 3.17 4.08
N GLY A 402 -4.38 2.85 4.60
CA GLY A 402 -4.80 3.32 5.93
C GLY A 402 -3.94 2.75 7.05
N LEU A 403 -3.54 1.49 6.96
CA LEU A 403 -2.64 0.84 7.89
C LEU A 403 -1.26 1.51 7.86
N TYR A 404 -0.75 1.78 6.66
CA TYR A 404 0.48 2.54 6.47
C TYR A 404 0.39 3.97 7.03
N ALA A 405 -0.73 4.66 6.84
CA ALA A 405 -0.88 6.03 7.26
C ALA A 405 -1.05 6.20 8.77
N MET A 406 -1.86 5.34 9.40
CA MET A 406 -2.35 5.58 10.77
C MET A 406 -1.48 4.91 11.85
N HIS A 407 -0.62 3.95 11.51
CA HIS A 407 0.10 3.19 12.54
C HIS A 407 1.07 4.01 13.39
N VAL A 408 1.56 5.16 12.93
CA VAL A 408 2.48 5.98 13.73
C VAL A 408 1.74 6.73 14.83
N CYS A 409 0.75 7.54 14.49
CA CYS A 409 0.01 8.32 15.49
C CYS A 409 -0.89 7.46 16.37
N PHE A 410 -1.62 6.49 15.80
CA PHE A 410 -2.50 5.59 16.57
C PHE A 410 -1.77 4.41 17.19
N GLY A 411 -0.65 3.97 16.61
CA GLY A 411 0.13 2.85 17.13
C GLY A 411 1.22 3.33 18.08
N MET A 412 2.28 3.96 17.56
CA MET A 412 3.44 4.35 18.37
C MET A 412 3.05 5.40 19.41
N GLY A 413 2.28 6.42 19.02
CA GLY A 413 1.86 7.51 19.90
C GLY A 413 1.07 7.03 21.12
N ILE A 414 -0.08 6.38 20.87
CA ILE A 414 -0.95 5.88 21.94
C ILE A 414 -0.21 4.84 22.80
N ARG A 415 0.59 3.98 22.18
CA ARG A 415 1.34 2.96 22.91
C ARG A 415 2.36 3.58 23.85
N SER A 416 3.24 4.46 23.35
CA SER A 416 4.33 5.03 24.14
C SER A 416 3.81 5.94 25.26
N LEU A 417 2.76 6.72 24.99
CA LEU A 417 2.23 7.69 25.95
C LEU A 417 1.32 7.05 27.01
N TYR A 418 0.56 6.00 26.67
CA TYR A 418 -0.48 5.46 27.55
C TYR A 418 -0.34 3.97 27.83
N LEU A 419 -0.27 3.13 26.80
CA LEU A 419 -0.36 1.68 27.00
C LEU A 419 0.89 1.07 27.65
N ASP A 420 2.09 1.50 27.26
CA ASP A 420 3.34 1.00 27.82
C ASP A 420 3.51 1.42 29.30
N PRO A 421 3.28 2.69 29.71
CA PRO A 421 3.26 3.08 31.12
C PRO A 421 2.18 2.36 31.94
N TRP A 422 0.98 2.19 31.38
CA TRP A 422 -0.11 1.46 32.04
C TRP A 422 0.26 -0.02 32.24
N ARG A 423 0.80 -0.67 31.22
CA ARG A 423 1.29 -2.06 31.30
C ARG A 423 2.34 -2.19 32.39
N GLN A 424 3.35 -1.31 32.41
CA GLN A 424 4.42 -1.35 33.40
C GLN A 424 3.86 -1.23 34.83
N LYS A 425 2.87 -0.35 35.04
CA LYS A 425 2.26 -0.13 36.37
C LYS A 425 1.40 -1.31 36.85
N TYR A 426 0.62 -1.95 35.97
CA TYR A 426 -0.42 -2.90 36.40
C TYR A 426 -0.18 -4.36 35.99
N LEU A 427 0.54 -4.62 34.90
CA LEU A 427 0.74 -5.98 34.35
C LEU A 427 2.21 -6.44 34.38
N GLY A 428 3.15 -5.52 34.58
CA GLY A 428 4.58 -5.78 34.63
C GLY A 428 5.19 -6.20 33.28
N GLU A 429 6.32 -6.89 33.34
CA GLU A 429 7.20 -7.20 32.20
C GLU A 429 7.02 -8.60 31.60
N SER A 430 5.92 -9.28 31.92
CA SER A 430 5.66 -10.63 31.39
C SER A 430 5.33 -10.62 29.89
N SER A 431 5.68 -11.69 29.17
CA SER A 431 5.34 -11.85 27.74
C SER A 431 3.84 -11.76 27.46
N LEU A 432 3.01 -12.21 28.40
CA LEU A 432 1.54 -12.10 28.30
C LEU A 432 1.07 -10.66 28.41
N ALA A 433 1.70 -9.83 29.25
CA ALA A 433 1.40 -8.40 29.34
C ALA A 433 1.72 -7.69 28.02
N TYR A 434 2.87 -7.98 27.41
CA TYR A 434 3.22 -7.45 26.08
C TYR A 434 2.26 -7.92 25.00
N LEU A 435 1.86 -9.20 25.00
CA LEU A 435 0.89 -9.72 24.04
C LEU A 435 -0.48 -9.05 24.18
N PHE A 436 -0.94 -8.81 25.41
CA PHE A 436 -2.20 -8.13 25.67
C PHE A 436 -2.20 -6.70 25.09
N ILE A 437 -1.15 -5.92 25.36
CA ILE A 437 -1.00 -4.58 24.76
C ILE A 437 -0.90 -4.66 23.23
N ALA A 438 -0.18 -5.65 22.70
CA ALA A 438 -0.06 -5.86 21.26
C ALA A 438 -1.42 -6.11 20.58
N ILE A 439 -2.31 -6.88 21.20
CA ILE A 439 -3.66 -7.13 20.68
C ILE A 439 -4.48 -5.84 20.69
N ILE A 440 -4.47 -5.08 21.79
CA ILE A 440 -5.21 -3.82 21.92
C ILE A 440 -4.75 -2.81 20.88
N ILE A 441 -3.43 -2.58 20.77
CA ILE A 441 -2.91 -1.57 19.84
C ILE A 441 -3.13 -1.98 18.38
N THR A 442 -3.03 -3.28 18.06
CA THR A 442 -3.35 -3.79 16.72
C THR A 442 -4.81 -3.53 16.37
N PHE A 443 -5.74 -3.74 17.31
CA PHE A 443 -7.16 -3.46 17.10
C PHE A 443 -7.43 -1.97 16.87
N ILE A 444 -6.81 -1.09 17.64
CA ILE A 444 -6.90 0.37 17.48
C ILE A 444 -6.40 0.78 16.09
N VAL A 445 -5.23 0.32 15.69
CA VAL A 445 -4.60 0.67 14.41
C VAL A 445 -5.41 0.14 13.23
N ILE A 446 -5.88 -1.11 13.26
CA ILE A 446 -6.75 -1.67 12.21
C ILE A 446 -8.05 -0.87 12.08
N THR A 447 -8.64 -0.47 13.21
CA THR A 447 -9.88 0.32 13.21
C THR A 447 -9.64 1.72 12.63
N ALA A 448 -8.56 2.41 13.04
CA ALA A 448 -8.18 3.69 12.46
C ALA A 448 -7.88 3.58 10.96
N ALA A 449 -7.18 2.53 10.53
CA ALA A 449 -6.90 2.24 9.12
C ALA A 449 -8.18 2.08 8.29
N ASP A 450 -9.16 1.33 8.82
CA ASP A 450 -10.44 1.10 8.14
C ASP A 450 -11.23 2.39 7.90
N TYR A 451 -11.32 3.25 8.92
CA TYR A 451 -11.95 4.56 8.78
C TYR A 451 -11.18 5.48 7.84
N PHE A 452 -9.85 5.49 7.93
CA PHE A 452 -9.00 6.27 7.04
C PHE A 452 -9.19 5.85 5.57
N THR A 453 -9.32 4.56 5.29
CA THR A 453 -9.60 4.06 3.93
C THR A 453 -10.87 4.67 3.33
N LYS A 454 -11.90 4.95 4.14
CA LYS A 454 -13.12 5.61 3.66
C LYS A 454 -12.82 7.05 3.19
N LEU A 455 -11.96 7.77 3.93
CA LEU A 455 -11.50 9.11 3.56
C LEU A 455 -10.58 9.10 2.33
N ASP A 456 -9.64 8.16 2.26
CA ASP A 456 -8.77 7.98 1.09
C ASP A 456 -9.58 7.74 -0.19
N ARG A 457 -10.61 6.87 -0.13
CA ARG A 457 -11.53 6.65 -1.26
C ARG A 457 -12.28 7.93 -1.67
N MET A 458 -12.54 8.86 -0.76
CA MET A 458 -13.11 10.17 -1.10
C MET A 458 -12.10 11.04 -1.85
N VAL A 459 -10.84 11.10 -1.40
CA VAL A 459 -9.76 11.82 -2.09
C VAL A 459 -9.57 11.29 -3.52
N VAL A 460 -9.54 9.96 -3.67
CA VAL A 460 -9.43 9.32 -4.99
C VAL A 460 -10.60 9.70 -5.90
N ARG A 461 -11.84 9.64 -5.41
CA ARG A 461 -13.02 10.05 -6.19
C ARG A 461 -12.97 11.53 -6.58
N TYR A 462 -12.59 12.39 -5.65
CA TYR A 462 -12.47 13.82 -5.87
C TYR A 462 -11.41 14.14 -6.94
N SER A 463 -10.25 13.46 -6.92
CA SER A 463 -9.22 13.62 -7.95
C SER A 463 -9.73 13.26 -9.37
N LYS A 464 -10.63 12.28 -9.46
CA LYS A 464 -11.28 11.90 -10.73
C LYS A 464 -12.32 12.94 -11.16
N GLN A 465 -13.13 13.44 -10.23
CA GLN A 465 -14.10 14.50 -10.52
C GLN A 465 -13.42 15.77 -11.05
N ILE A 466 -12.33 16.21 -10.41
CA ILE A 466 -11.53 17.34 -10.91
C ILE A 466 -11.05 17.06 -12.33
N GLN A 467 -10.53 15.86 -12.59
CA GLN A 467 -10.09 15.51 -13.93
C GLN A 467 -11.24 15.59 -14.95
N ASP A 468 -12.39 15.00 -14.63
CA ASP A 468 -13.55 14.96 -15.52
C ASP A 468 -14.07 16.38 -15.82
N GLN A 469 -13.89 17.32 -14.89
CA GLN A 469 -14.23 18.73 -15.06
C GLN A 469 -13.17 19.50 -15.88
N PHE A 470 -11.88 19.22 -15.68
CA PHE A 470 -10.79 20.01 -16.27
C PHE A 470 -10.32 19.49 -17.63
N PHE A 471 -10.52 18.21 -17.94
CA PHE A 471 -10.05 17.62 -19.19
C PHE A 471 -11.02 17.94 -20.32
N SER A 472 -10.51 18.51 -21.41
CA SER A 472 -11.24 18.61 -22.67
C SER A 472 -11.44 17.22 -23.28
N LYS A 473 -12.63 16.96 -23.84
CA LYS A 473 -12.86 15.74 -24.63
C LYS A 473 -12.22 15.91 -26.00
N TRP A 474 -11.23 15.07 -26.31
CA TRP A 474 -10.67 14.96 -27.65
C TRP A 474 -11.46 13.90 -28.40
N ASN A 475 -11.97 14.25 -29.59
CA ASN A 475 -12.74 13.34 -30.46
C ASN A 475 -11.81 12.44 -31.27
#